data_AF-A0A3B9NR71-F1
#
_entry.id   AF-A0A3B9NR71-F1
#
_cell.length_a   1.000
_cell.length_b   1.000
_cell.length_c   1.000
_cell.angle_alpha   90.00
_cell.angle_beta   90.00
_cell.angle_gamma   90.00
#
_symmetry.space_group_name_H-M   'P 1'
#
loop_
_entity.id
_entity.type
_entity.pdbx_description
1 polymer ?
#
loop_
_entity_poly.entity_id
_entity_poly.type
_entity_poly.pdbx_seq_one_letter_code
_entity_poly.pdbx_strand_id
1 'polypeptide(L)'
;MLPNWFNKWNRENPKDVFGPGILVGALGGAVFVAIMIVAWGQPYATDSLQTGPRGTGMSVPEFKAELAIPDPDIAELIEDEPYIPEAGDALAKDIYENVQVLGDVTEDNFNRVMAAMTRWVAPEEGCAYCHGDGDVETYGEDTLYTKVVARRMIQMTQNINENWDGHVNANKEVGVTCMTCHRGQNVPSDIWFKVTPVNASTAGWSSNQNRVTPLSQYSSLPSDALEKYLVDGEVIGVHSLESRSDEDITDPDVAGIQNAERTYALMNYVSNSLGVNCVFCHNTRAFYDPEQVTPQWGTESLGIGMVQEMNTEYLIPLGDTYPENRLGPLHGDAPKAACKTCHKGYQQPLQGTNVIQYWPELATTGTPVYE
;
A
#
# COMPACT_ATOMS: atom_id res chain seq x y z
N MET A 1 -40.94 5.33 -66.07
CA MET A 1 -41.75 6.16 -65.14
C MET A 1 -42.83 5.28 -64.55
N LEU A 2 -42.96 5.26 -63.22
CA LEU A 2 -44.01 4.47 -62.56
C LEU A 2 -45.39 5.12 -62.82
N PRO A 3 -46.48 4.32 -62.95
CA PRO A 3 -47.81 4.84 -63.20
C PRO A 3 -48.29 5.85 -62.13
N ASN A 4 -49.06 6.87 -62.52
CA ASN A 4 -49.55 7.92 -61.61
C ASN A 4 -50.35 7.38 -60.42
N TRP A 5 -51.09 6.28 -60.61
CA TRP A 5 -51.83 5.62 -59.53
C TRP A 5 -50.90 5.00 -58.49
N PHE A 6 -49.75 4.46 -58.90
CA PHE A 6 -48.76 3.84 -58.01
C PHE A 6 -48.06 4.88 -57.14
N ASN A 7 -47.70 6.02 -57.74
CA ASN A 7 -47.10 7.14 -57.02
C ASN A 7 -48.09 7.80 -56.05
N LYS A 8 -49.37 7.92 -56.43
CA LYS A 8 -50.44 8.42 -55.56
C LYS A 8 -50.70 7.46 -54.40
N TRP A 9 -50.79 6.15 -54.67
CA TRP A 9 -51.02 5.13 -53.65
C TRP A 9 -49.90 5.05 -52.63
N ASN A 10 -48.63 5.07 -53.05
CA ASN A 10 -47.48 5.07 -52.12
C ASN A 10 -47.41 6.34 -51.26
N ARG A 11 -47.81 7.50 -51.80
CA ARG A 11 -47.86 8.77 -51.06
C ARG A 11 -48.99 8.80 -50.04
N GLU A 12 -50.12 8.18 -50.36
CA GLU A 12 -51.30 8.10 -49.49
C GLU A 12 -51.23 6.95 -48.48
N ASN A 13 -50.35 5.96 -48.72
CA ASN A 13 -50.14 4.78 -47.85
C ASN A 13 -48.64 4.58 -47.56
N PRO A 14 -47.95 5.54 -46.91
CA PRO A 14 -46.54 5.37 -46.57
C PRO A 14 -46.42 4.18 -45.61
N LYS A 15 -45.83 3.07 -46.06
CA LYS A 15 -45.50 1.96 -45.18
C LYS A 15 -44.29 2.36 -44.34
N ASP A 16 -44.48 2.54 -43.04
CA ASP A 16 -43.38 2.75 -42.12
C ASP A 16 -42.56 1.46 -41.99
N VAL A 17 -41.43 1.42 -42.71
CA VAL A 17 -40.44 0.34 -42.62
C VAL A 17 -39.38 0.64 -41.56
N PHE A 18 -39.25 1.90 -41.13
CA PHE A 18 -38.28 2.33 -40.14
C PHE A 18 -38.71 1.94 -38.73
N GLY A 19 -40.00 2.11 -38.38
CA GLY A 19 -40.55 1.67 -37.09
C GLY A 19 -40.29 0.18 -36.80
N PRO A 20 -40.68 -0.75 -37.69
CA PRO A 20 -40.35 -2.18 -37.57
C PRO A 20 -38.84 -2.46 -37.59
N GLY A 21 -38.07 -1.73 -38.39
CA GLY A 21 -36.61 -1.87 -38.45
C GLY A 21 -35.92 -1.50 -37.14
N ILE A 22 -36.33 -0.38 -36.51
CA ILE A 22 -35.86 0.06 -35.19
C ILE A 22 -36.24 -0.99 -34.13
N LEU A 23 -37.46 -1.52 -34.18
CA LEU A 23 -37.93 -2.53 -33.24
C LEU A 23 -37.12 -3.84 -33.36
N VAL A 24 -36.89 -4.33 -34.58
CA VAL A 24 -36.05 -5.52 -34.82
C VAL A 24 -34.60 -5.27 -34.40
N GLY A 25 -34.05 -4.10 -34.69
CA GLY A 25 -32.70 -3.72 -34.26
C GLY A 25 -32.57 -3.66 -32.73
N ALA A 26 -33.54 -3.06 -32.05
CA ALA A 26 -33.56 -2.99 -30.58
C ALA A 26 -33.70 -4.38 -29.94
N LEU A 27 -34.60 -5.22 -30.47
CA LEU A 27 -34.77 -6.60 -30.00
C LEU A 27 -33.52 -7.45 -30.26
N GLY A 28 -32.93 -7.33 -31.45
CA GLY A 28 -31.69 -8.02 -31.79
C GLY A 28 -30.52 -7.61 -30.89
N GLY A 29 -30.39 -6.30 -30.62
CA GLY A 29 -29.41 -5.78 -29.67
C GLY A 29 -29.63 -6.28 -28.25
N ALA A 30 -30.86 -6.29 -27.76
CA ALA A 30 -31.19 -6.81 -26.43
C ALA A 30 -30.91 -8.31 -26.30
N VAL A 31 -31.26 -9.11 -27.32
CA VAL A 31 -30.96 -10.55 -27.36
C VAL A 31 -29.45 -10.78 -27.40
N PHE A 32 -28.70 -10.02 -28.20
CA PHE A 32 -27.25 -10.09 -28.24
C PHE A 32 -26.66 -9.81 -26.85
N VAL A 33 -27.03 -8.70 -26.20
CA VAL A 33 -26.56 -8.36 -24.84
C VAL A 33 -26.91 -9.46 -23.83
N ALA A 34 -28.13 -10.02 -23.88
CA ALA A 34 -28.53 -11.11 -23.00
C ALA A 34 -27.68 -12.37 -23.23
N ILE A 35 -27.40 -12.73 -24.48
CA ILE A 35 -26.49 -13.84 -24.82
C ILE A 35 -25.09 -13.56 -24.27
N MET A 36 -24.57 -12.34 -24.41
CA MET A 36 -23.24 -11.98 -23.89
C MET A 36 -23.17 -12.12 -22.37
N ILE A 37 -24.17 -11.66 -21.63
CA ILE A 37 -24.21 -11.78 -20.15
C ILE A 37 -24.23 -13.26 -19.73
N VAL A 38 -24.95 -14.12 -20.45
CA VAL A 38 -25.00 -15.56 -20.14
C VAL A 38 -23.71 -16.27 -20.55
N ALA A 39 -23.15 -15.94 -21.71
CA ALA A 39 -21.99 -16.64 -22.29
C ALA A 39 -20.65 -16.20 -21.68
N TRP A 40 -20.48 -14.92 -21.35
CA TRP A 40 -19.26 -14.34 -20.79
C TRP A 40 -19.37 -14.05 -19.29
N GLY A 41 -20.53 -14.32 -18.69
CA GLY A 41 -20.83 -13.98 -17.30
C GLY A 41 -21.25 -12.52 -17.12
N GLN A 42 -21.75 -12.20 -15.94
CA GLN A 42 -22.10 -10.82 -15.58
C GLN A 42 -20.81 -10.05 -15.25
N PRO A 43 -20.40 -9.05 -16.06
CA PRO A 43 -19.12 -8.34 -15.86
C PRO A 43 -19.09 -7.51 -14.58
N TYR A 44 -20.26 -7.24 -14.00
CA TYR A 44 -20.43 -6.50 -12.74
C TYR A 44 -20.79 -7.42 -11.58
N ALA A 45 -20.51 -8.72 -11.68
CA ALA A 45 -20.68 -9.61 -10.55
C ALA A 45 -19.66 -9.25 -9.47
N THR A 46 -20.15 -9.00 -8.26
CA THR A 46 -19.32 -8.76 -7.09
C THR A 46 -19.32 -9.97 -6.18
N ASP A 47 -18.25 -10.12 -5.41
CA ASP A 47 -18.28 -10.86 -4.15
C ASP A 47 -18.23 -9.84 -3.01
N SER A 48 -18.84 -10.16 -1.87
CA SER A 48 -19.04 -9.19 -0.78
C SER A 48 -18.62 -9.79 0.55
N LEU A 49 -17.57 -9.23 1.14
CA LEU A 49 -17.20 -9.52 2.53
C LEU A 49 -18.14 -8.75 3.47
N GLN A 50 -18.95 -9.45 4.25
CA GLN A 50 -19.78 -8.84 5.30
C GLN A 50 -18.94 -8.59 6.55
N THR A 51 -18.78 -7.33 6.94
CA THR A 51 -17.89 -6.91 8.04
C THR A 51 -18.64 -6.49 9.32
N GLY A 52 -19.98 -6.56 9.32
CA GLY A 52 -20.79 -6.23 10.50
C GLY A 52 -22.15 -6.93 10.54
N PRO A 53 -23.00 -6.62 11.54
CA PRO A 53 -24.30 -7.25 11.69
C PRO A 53 -25.21 -7.06 10.46
N ARG A 54 -26.10 -8.02 10.20
CA ARG A 54 -27.04 -7.96 9.07
C ARG A 54 -27.86 -6.66 9.11
N GLY A 55 -27.96 -5.98 7.97
CA GLY A 55 -28.75 -4.76 7.80
C GLY A 55 -28.06 -3.44 8.17
N THR A 56 -26.78 -3.47 8.59
CA THR A 56 -26.00 -2.24 8.85
C THR A 56 -25.36 -1.64 7.60
N GLY A 57 -25.36 -2.36 6.48
CA GLY A 57 -24.66 -1.96 5.25
C GLY A 57 -23.14 -2.13 5.32
N MET A 58 -22.61 -2.75 6.38
CA MET A 58 -21.18 -3.06 6.52
C MET A 58 -20.80 -4.23 5.60
N SER A 59 -20.42 -3.88 4.38
CA SER A 59 -19.99 -4.79 3.33
C SER A 59 -18.84 -4.18 2.52
N VAL A 60 -17.83 -4.98 2.19
CA VAL A 60 -16.76 -4.65 1.24
C VAL A 60 -17.02 -5.44 -0.04
N PRO A 61 -17.66 -4.85 -1.06
CA PRO A 61 -17.88 -5.49 -2.35
C PRO A 61 -16.65 -5.32 -3.26
N GLU A 62 -16.26 -6.38 -3.93
CA GLU A 62 -15.19 -6.40 -4.93
C GLU A 62 -15.64 -7.10 -6.21
N PHE A 63 -15.14 -6.68 -7.37
CA PHE A 63 -15.49 -7.33 -8.63
C PHE A 63 -14.84 -8.71 -8.70
N LYS A 64 -15.62 -9.74 -9.08
CA LYS A 64 -15.09 -11.10 -9.26
C LYS A 64 -13.97 -11.19 -10.28
N ALA A 65 -13.97 -10.31 -11.28
CA ALA A 65 -12.92 -10.23 -12.29
C ALA A 65 -11.59 -9.73 -11.71
N GLU A 66 -11.64 -8.81 -10.73
CA GLU A 66 -10.45 -8.29 -10.05
C GLU A 66 -9.90 -9.32 -9.07
N LEU A 67 -10.77 -9.94 -8.27
CA LEU A 67 -10.42 -11.05 -7.35
C LEU A 67 -9.76 -12.25 -8.04
N ALA A 68 -10.05 -12.46 -9.33
CA ALA A 68 -9.48 -13.56 -10.11
C ALA A 68 -8.03 -13.31 -10.55
N ILE A 69 -7.52 -12.09 -10.41
CA ILE A 69 -6.16 -11.70 -10.80
C ILE A 69 -5.35 -11.50 -9.52
N PRO A 70 -4.44 -12.42 -9.18
CA PRO A 70 -3.59 -12.26 -7.99
C PRO A 70 -2.57 -11.13 -8.19
N ASP A 71 -1.96 -10.71 -7.08
CA ASP A 71 -0.78 -9.83 -7.12
C ASP A 71 0.31 -10.53 -7.97
N PRO A 72 0.73 -9.94 -9.10
CA PRO A 72 1.70 -10.59 -9.98
C PRO A 72 3.05 -10.82 -9.30
N ASP A 73 3.40 -9.99 -8.31
CA ASP A 73 4.68 -10.08 -7.60
C ASP A 73 4.77 -11.33 -6.70
N ILE A 74 3.66 -12.02 -6.43
CA ILE A 74 3.66 -13.31 -5.73
C ILE A 74 4.43 -14.35 -6.54
N ALA A 75 4.38 -14.29 -7.87
CA ALA A 75 5.10 -15.20 -8.74
C ALA A 75 6.63 -15.01 -8.67
N GLU A 76 7.10 -13.87 -8.18
CA GLU A 76 8.51 -13.52 -8.03
C GLU A 76 9.06 -13.84 -6.64
N LEU A 77 8.23 -14.42 -5.76
CA LEU A 77 8.69 -14.87 -4.44
C LEU A 77 9.67 -16.04 -4.57
N ILE A 78 10.64 -16.04 -3.67
CA ILE A 78 11.73 -17.02 -3.65
C ILE A 78 11.43 -18.03 -2.55
N GLU A 79 11.29 -19.29 -2.95
CA GLU A 79 11.30 -20.44 -2.04
C GLU A 79 12.75 -20.92 -1.90
N ASP A 80 13.33 -20.80 -0.71
CA ASP A 80 14.72 -21.15 -0.45
C ASP A 80 14.89 -21.54 1.02
N GLU A 81 14.87 -22.83 1.33
CA GLU A 81 14.97 -23.34 2.70
C GLU A 81 16.30 -22.91 3.34
N PRO A 82 16.28 -22.40 4.58
CA PRO A 82 17.50 -22.01 5.24
C PRO A 82 18.32 -23.24 5.67
N TYR A 83 19.63 -23.10 5.70
CA TYR A 83 20.51 -24.16 6.17
C TYR A 83 20.46 -24.22 7.70
N ILE A 84 20.14 -25.37 8.27
CA ILE A 84 20.15 -25.55 9.73
C ILE A 84 21.61 -25.50 10.23
N PRO A 85 22.00 -24.52 11.06
CA PRO A 85 23.38 -24.40 11.55
C PRO A 85 23.80 -25.60 12.41
N GLU A 86 25.00 -26.13 12.17
CA GLU A 86 25.64 -27.15 12.99
C GLU A 86 26.60 -26.54 14.02
N ALA A 87 26.89 -27.30 15.07
CA ALA A 87 27.82 -26.86 16.11
C ALA A 87 29.25 -26.73 15.55
N GLY A 88 29.76 -25.51 15.51
CA GLY A 88 31.11 -25.19 15.02
C GLY A 88 31.13 -24.56 13.63
N ASP A 89 29.97 -24.36 13.01
CA ASP A 89 29.86 -23.58 11.78
C ASP A 89 30.43 -22.17 11.97
N ALA A 90 31.15 -21.69 10.97
CA ALA A 90 31.73 -20.36 10.99
C ALA A 90 30.65 -19.31 10.78
N LEU A 91 30.68 -18.26 11.60
CA LEU A 91 29.75 -17.16 11.54
C LEU A 91 30.25 -16.08 10.58
N ALA A 92 29.33 -15.33 9.98
CA ALA A 92 29.64 -14.27 9.03
C ALA A 92 30.59 -13.22 9.62
N LYS A 93 30.46 -12.88 10.91
CA LYS A 93 31.38 -11.95 11.59
C LYS A 93 32.82 -12.46 11.74
N ASP A 94 33.01 -13.78 11.68
CA ASP A 94 34.33 -14.41 11.82
C ASP A 94 35.02 -14.59 10.47
N ILE A 95 34.27 -14.53 9.36
CA ILE A 95 34.75 -14.72 7.99
C ILE A 95 34.87 -13.39 7.23
N TYR A 96 33.85 -12.54 7.31
CA TYR A 96 33.74 -11.32 6.51
C TYR A 96 34.09 -10.06 7.32
N GLU A 97 34.63 -9.06 6.62
CA GLU A 97 34.88 -7.76 7.22
C GLU A 97 33.61 -6.89 7.25
N ASN A 98 33.48 -6.08 8.30
CA ASN A 98 32.42 -5.06 8.44
C ASN A 98 30.96 -5.60 8.45
N VAL A 99 30.75 -6.82 8.97
CA VAL A 99 29.41 -7.35 9.26
C VAL A 99 28.90 -6.77 10.59
N GLN A 100 27.92 -5.87 10.53
CA GLN A 100 27.43 -5.13 11.71
C GLN A 100 26.04 -5.59 12.21
N VAL A 101 25.26 -6.29 11.37
CA VAL A 101 23.87 -6.69 11.68
C VAL A 101 23.73 -8.20 11.63
N LEU A 102 24.04 -8.83 10.49
CA LEU A 102 23.91 -10.27 10.29
C LEU A 102 25.15 -11.06 10.77
N GLY A 103 25.76 -10.63 11.88
CA GLY A 103 27.04 -11.16 12.35
C GLY A 103 26.97 -12.60 12.89
N ASP A 104 25.82 -12.97 13.48
CA ASP A 104 25.58 -14.28 14.11
C ASP A 104 24.93 -15.30 13.16
N VAL A 105 24.90 -15.01 11.85
CA VAL A 105 24.42 -15.92 10.81
C VAL A 105 25.59 -16.75 10.27
N THR A 106 25.35 -18.01 9.89
CA THR A 106 26.38 -18.85 9.23
C THR A 106 26.76 -18.29 7.85
N GLU A 107 27.93 -18.65 7.33
CA GLU A 107 28.36 -18.22 5.99
C GLU A 107 27.32 -18.52 4.89
N ASP A 108 26.80 -19.75 4.89
CA ASP A 108 25.86 -20.21 3.86
C ASP A 108 24.54 -19.43 3.91
N ASN A 109 23.98 -19.21 5.10
CA ASN A 109 22.76 -18.42 5.27
C ASN A 109 22.99 -16.92 5.00
N PHE A 110 24.17 -16.39 5.33
CA PHE A 110 24.53 -15.01 5.00
C PHE A 110 24.52 -14.80 3.48
N ASN A 111 25.15 -15.71 2.73
CA ASN A 111 25.17 -15.67 1.27
C ASN A 111 23.76 -15.87 0.67
N ARG A 112 22.93 -16.70 1.29
CA ARG A 112 21.52 -16.89 0.92
C ARG A 112 20.72 -15.59 1.03
N VAL A 113 20.82 -14.90 2.17
CA VAL A 113 20.16 -13.59 2.39
C VAL A 113 20.66 -12.54 1.40
N MET A 114 21.96 -12.46 1.14
CA MET A 114 22.52 -11.51 0.16
C MET A 114 22.02 -11.74 -1.27
N ALA A 115 21.91 -13.01 -1.68
CA ALA A 115 21.35 -13.38 -2.97
C ALA A 115 19.85 -13.00 -3.08
N ALA A 116 19.09 -13.22 -2.01
CA ALA A 116 17.68 -12.85 -1.94
C ALA A 116 17.48 -11.32 -1.99
N MET A 117 18.24 -10.57 -1.19
CA MET A 117 18.22 -9.10 -1.19
C MET A 117 18.50 -8.53 -2.58
N THR A 118 19.45 -9.13 -3.31
CA THR A 118 19.75 -8.71 -4.69
C THR A 118 18.52 -8.87 -5.59
N ARG A 119 17.83 -10.02 -5.53
CA ARG A 119 16.63 -10.25 -6.35
C ARG A 119 15.46 -9.34 -5.95
N TRP A 120 15.28 -9.06 -4.66
CA TRP A 120 14.18 -8.22 -4.18
C TRP A 120 14.37 -6.74 -4.43
N VAL A 121 15.61 -6.26 -4.46
CA VAL A 121 15.93 -4.82 -4.48
C VAL A 121 16.57 -4.37 -5.79
N ALA A 122 17.55 -5.12 -6.32
CA ALA A 122 18.33 -4.68 -7.47
C ALA A 122 18.64 -5.86 -8.42
N PRO A 123 17.62 -6.56 -8.95
CA PRO A 123 17.82 -7.73 -9.79
C PRO A 123 18.53 -7.38 -11.11
N GLU A 124 18.40 -6.15 -11.59
CA GLU A 124 19.05 -5.68 -12.83
C GLU A 124 20.51 -5.29 -12.59
N GLU A 125 20.80 -4.58 -11.50
CA GLU A 125 22.16 -4.11 -11.16
C GLU A 125 23.02 -5.16 -10.44
N GLY A 126 22.39 -6.16 -9.83
CA GLY A 126 23.08 -7.24 -9.12
C GLY A 126 23.79 -6.77 -7.84
N CYS A 127 24.75 -7.58 -7.39
CA CYS A 127 25.53 -7.32 -6.16
C CYS A 127 26.25 -5.95 -6.19
N ALA A 128 26.64 -5.51 -7.39
CA ALA A 128 27.35 -4.25 -7.60
C ALA A 128 26.52 -3.02 -7.22
N TYR A 129 25.20 -3.14 -7.10
CA TYR A 129 24.36 -2.04 -6.62
C TYR A 129 24.76 -1.54 -5.23
N CYS A 130 25.11 -2.46 -4.33
CA CYS A 130 25.50 -2.17 -2.96
C CYS A 130 27.02 -2.24 -2.76
N HIS A 131 27.74 -3.03 -3.56
CA HIS A 131 29.17 -3.29 -3.35
C HIS A 131 30.10 -2.68 -4.42
N GLY A 132 29.56 -2.15 -5.51
CA GLY A 132 30.34 -1.69 -6.66
C GLY A 132 30.91 -2.84 -7.50
N ASP A 133 31.70 -2.50 -8.52
CA ASP A 133 32.28 -3.46 -9.48
C ASP A 133 33.53 -4.21 -8.95
N GLY A 134 33.77 -4.17 -7.63
CA GLY A 134 34.91 -4.84 -7.00
C GLY A 134 34.68 -6.33 -6.73
N ASP A 135 35.72 -6.99 -6.23
CA ASP A 135 35.67 -8.38 -5.80
C ASP A 135 35.28 -8.48 -4.31
N VAL A 136 35.13 -9.71 -3.80
CA VAL A 136 34.68 -10.00 -2.42
C VAL A 136 35.56 -9.29 -1.37
N GLU A 137 36.84 -9.06 -1.66
CA GLU A 137 37.77 -8.34 -0.79
C GLU A 137 37.36 -6.89 -0.54
N THR A 138 36.64 -6.25 -1.46
CA THR A 138 36.15 -4.87 -1.31
C THR A 138 34.73 -4.80 -0.75
N TYR A 139 34.04 -5.94 -0.57
CA TYR A 139 32.64 -5.95 -0.14
C TYR A 139 32.45 -5.43 1.29
N GLY A 140 33.53 -5.40 2.09
CA GLY A 140 33.56 -4.79 3.42
C GLY A 140 33.45 -3.26 3.43
N GLU A 141 33.73 -2.57 2.32
CA GLU A 141 33.73 -1.10 2.25
C GLU A 141 32.33 -0.49 2.29
N ASP A 142 32.16 0.67 2.95
CA ASP A 142 30.89 1.42 3.04
C ASP A 142 30.92 2.70 2.17
N THR A 143 31.60 2.62 1.03
CA THR A 143 31.79 3.75 0.12
C THR A 143 30.52 4.12 -0.65
N LEU A 144 29.64 3.15 -0.90
CA LEU A 144 28.36 3.37 -1.57
C LEU A 144 27.23 3.62 -0.55
N TYR A 145 26.45 4.69 -0.79
CA TYR A 145 25.30 5.03 0.06
C TYR A 145 24.27 3.89 0.13
N THR A 146 24.13 3.13 -0.95
CA THR A 146 23.20 2.00 -1.06
C THR A 146 23.50 0.92 -0.03
N LYS A 147 24.76 0.66 0.31
CA LYS A 147 25.13 -0.30 1.38
C LYS A 147 24.78 0.22 2.77
N VAL A 148 25.03 1.50 3.02
CA VAL A 148 24.68 2.15 4.30
C VAL A 148 23.16 2.12 4.51
N VAL A 149 22.39 2.43 3.46
CA VAL A 149 20.93 2.33 3.45
C VAL A 149 20.47 0.88 3.62
N ALA A 150 21.03 -0.07 2.87
CA ALA A 150 20.67 -1.48 2.96
C ALA A 150 20.88 -2.05 4.37
N ARG A 151 21.98 -1.69 5.04
CA ARG A 151 22.21 -2.05 6.44
C ARG A 151 21.09 -1.55 7.36
N ARG A 152 20.66 -0.30 7.17
CA ARG A 152 19.56 0.27 7.96
C ARG A 152 18.22 -0.40 7.63
N MET A 153 18.00 -0.80 6.38
CA MET A 153 16.79 -1.54 5.98
C MET A 153 16.73 -2.94 6.60
N ILE A 154 17.86 -3.66 6.75
CA ILE A 154 17.88 -4.96 7.45
C ILE A 154 17.41 -4.78 8.90
N GLN A 155 17.97 -3.79 9.61
CA GLN A 155 17.57 -3.48 10.98
C GLN A 155 16.08 -3.13 11.08
N MET A 156 15.59 -2.30 10.16
CA MET A 156 14.17 -1.94 10.09
C MET A 156 13.29 -3.17 9.86
N THR A 157 13.69 -4.08 8.97
CA THR A 157 12.96 -5.30 8.63
C THR A 157 12.87 -6.24 9.83
N GLN A 158 13.99 -6.51 10.50
CA GLN A 158 14.04 -7.31 11.72
C GLN A 158 13.16 -6.73 12.82
N ASN A 159 13.23 -5.41 13.02
CA ASN A 159 12.41 -4.71 14.01
C ASN A 159 10.91 -4.78 13.70
N ILE A 160 10.52 -4.63 12.42
CA ILE A 160 9.11 -4.78 12.01
C ILE A 160 8.60 -6.19 12.31
N ASN A 161 9.38 -7.22 11.97
CA ASN A 161 8.95 -8.61 12.18
C ASN A 161 8.88 -8.99 13.66
N GLU A 162 9.76 -8.43 14.50
CA GLU A 162 9.82 -8.77 15.92
C GLU A 162 8.91 -7.89 16.78
N ASN A 163 9.06 -6.57 16.70
CA ASN A 163 8.42 -5.63 17.62
C ASN A 163 7.05 -5.16 17.14
N TRP A 164 6.74 -5.35 15.84
CA TRP A 164 5.43 -5.04 15.26
C TRP A 164 4.66 -6.31 14.83
N ASP A 165 4.97 -7.46 15.46
CA ASP A 165 4.29 -8.75 15.26
C ASP A 165 2.76 -8.64 15.36
N GLY A 166 2.26 -7.85 16.32
CA GLY A 166 0.82 -7.59 16.49
C GLY A 166 0.14 -6.88 15.32
N HIS A 167 0.92 -6.29 14.39
CA HIS A 167 0.44 -5.78 13.11
C HIS A 167 0.73 -6.77 11.98
N VAL A 168 2.00 -7.11 11.77
CA VAL A 168 2.41 -7.87 10.58
C VAL A 168 1.92 -9.31 10.61
N ASN A 169 1.80 -9.94 11.79
CA ASN A 169 1.34 -11.32 11.95
C ASN A 169 -0.05 -11.44 12.59
N ALA A 170 -0.81 -10.34 12.65
CA ALA A 170 -2.08 -10.24 13.39
C ALA A 170 -3.11 -11.35 13.10
N ASN A 171 -3.12 -11.88 11.87
CA ASN A 171 -4.07 -12.93 11.45
C ASN A 171 -3.41 -14.31 11.30
N LYS A 172 -2.15 -14.33 10.86
CA LYS A 172 -1.32 -15.51 10.60
C LYS A 172 0.11 -15.02 10.40
N GLU A 173 1.07 -15.94 10.55
CA GLU A 173 2.47 -15.66 10.27
C GLU A 173 2.65 -15.31 8.78
N VAL A 174 3.15 -14.10 8.53
CA VAL A 174 3.52 -13.61 7.21
C VAL A 174 4.82 -12.84 7.19
N GLY A 175 5.04 -11.96 8.18
CA GLY A 175 6.14 -11.02 8.25
C GLY A 175 6.27 -10.10 7.04
N VAL A 176 7.43 -9.45 6.94
CA VAL A 176 7.85 -8.62 5.81
C VAL A 176 9.27 -8.98 5.40
N THR A 177 9.56 -8.83 4.11
CA THR A 177 10.92 -8.88 3.56
C THR A 177 11.17 -7.64 2.70
N CYS A 178 12.36 -7.51 2.12
CA CYS A 178 12.63 -6.42 1.17
C CYS A 178 11.65 -6.43 -0.01
N MET A 179 11.18 -7.62 -0.40
CA MET A 179 10.20 -7.78 -1.48
C MET A 179 8.90 -7.04 -1.18
N THR A 180 8.43 -7.04 0.08
CA THR A 180 7.16 -6.41 0.46
C THR A 180 7.04 -4.97 -0.04
N CYS A 181 8.14 -4.19 0.01
CA CYS A 181 8.20 -2.81 -0.45
C CYS A 181 8.80 -2.68 -1.86
N HIS A 182 9.96 -3.29 -2.10
CA HIS A 182 10.79 -2.99 -3.27
C HIS A 182 10.27 -3.62 -4.56
N ARG A 183 9.65 -4.81 -4.51
CA ARG A 183 9.09 -5.48 -5.69
C ARG A 183 10.07 -5.55 -6.89
N GLY A 184 11.33 -5.89 -6.61
CA GLY A 184 12.39 -5.95 -7.62
C GLY A 184 12.90 -4.59 -8.09
N GLN A 185 12.54 -3.48 -7.42
CA GLN A 185 12.98 -2.13 -7.76
C GLN A 185 13.85 -1.53 -6.66
N ASN A 186 14.95 -0.90 -7.06
CA ASN A 186 15.87 -0.30 -6.10
C ASN A 186 15.30 0.97 -5.43
N VAL A 187 14.23 1.54 -6.00
CA VAL A 187 13.37 2.53 -5.38
C VAL A 187 11.94 2.00 -5.36
N PRO A 188 11.32 1.82 -4.19
CA PRO A 188 9.93 1.38 -4.11
C PRO A 188 8.98 2.39 -4.78
N SER A 189 7.98 1.89 -5.53
CA SER A 189 7.08 2.70 -6.34
C SER A 189 6.07 3.58 -5.59
N ASP A 190 5.74 3.25 -4.33
CA ASP A 190 4.70 3.93 -3.51
C ASP A 190 5.29 4.58 -2.24
N ILE A 191 6.47 5.19 -2.37
CA ILE A 191 7.01 6.11 -1.38
C ILE A 191 6.35 7.49 -1.48
N TRP A 192 6.55 8.34 -0.48
CA TRP A 192 6.02 9.70 -0.51
C TRP A 192 7.01 10.77 0.00
N PHE A 193 6.76 12.01 -0.45
CA PHE A 193 7.50 13.22 -0.11
C PHE A 193 6.53 14.34 0.27
N LYS A 194 7.02 15.38 0.94
CA LYS A 194 6.22 16.58 1.23
C LYS A 194 5.84 17.28 -0.07
N VAL A 195 4.57 17.66 -0.22
CA VAL A 195 4.04 18.32 -1.43
C VAL A 195 3.32 19.64 -1.16
N THR A 196 3.08 19.97 0.12
CA THR A 196 2.45 21.23 0.52
C THR A 196 3.47 22.37 0.54
N PRO A 197 3.06 23.63 0.32
CA PRO A 197 1.72 24.04 -0.12
C PRO A 197 1.41 23.60 -1.55
N VAL A 198 0.19 23.09 -1.77
CA VAL A 198 -0.27 22.62 -3.08
C VAL A 198 -0.91 23.74 -3.92
N ASN A 199 -1.32 24.84 -3.29
CA ASN A 199 -1.82 26.04 -3.97
C ASN A 199 -0.99 27.28 -3.62
N ALA A 200 -0.08 27.67 -4.51
CA ALA A 200 0.82 28.81 -4.32
C ALA A 200 0.11 30.19 -4.30
N SER A 201 -1.12 30.28 -4.82
CA SER A 201 -1.87 31.55 -4.88
C SER A 201 -2.68 31.86 -3.60
N THR A 202 -2.64 30.98 -2.60
CA THR A 202 -3.40 31.11 -1.35
C THR A 202 -2.49 30.88 -0.15
N ALA A 203 -2.90 31.35 1.03
CA ALA A 203 -2.20 31.12 2.30
C ALA A 203 -3.12 30.43 3.32
N GLY A 204 -2.53 29.90 4.40
CA GLY A 204 -3.26 29.20 5.46
C GLY A 204 -3.87 27.89 4.97
N TRP A 205 -5.00 27.48 5.56
CA TRP A 205 -5.63 26.19 5.26
C TRP A 205 -5.82 25.89 3.76
N SER A 206 -6.26 26.90 3.01
CA SER A 206 -6.51 26.78 1.57
C SER A 206 -5.26 26.44 0.75
N SER A 207 -4.05 26.69 1.26
CA SER A 207 -2.80 26.31 0.56
C SER A 207 -2.54 24.81 0.58
N ASN A 208 -3.16 24.07 1.51
CA ASN A 208 -2.86 22.66 1.75
C ASN A 208 -3.88 21.69 1.12
N GLN A 209 -5.02 22.20 0.61
CA GLN A 209 -6.12 21.40 0.05
C GLN A 209 -6.63 21.96 -1.28
N ASN A 210 -7.84 21.62 -1.74
CA ASN A 210 -8.45 22.11 -2.99
C ASN A 210 -7.64 21.85 -4.27
N ARG A 211 -6.77 20.83 -4.23
CA ARG A 211 -6.01 20.36 -5.38
C ARG A 211 -5.97 18.85 -5.38
N VAL A 212 -6.19 18.27 -6.55
CA VAL A 212 -6.06 16.82 -6.77
C VAL A 212 -4.59 16.46 -6.69
N THR A 213 -4.21 15.65 -5.71
CA THR A 213 -2.86 15.09 -5.59
C THR A 213 -2.92 13.58 -5.36
N PRO A 214 -1.83 12.84 -5.62
CA PRO A 214 -1.74 11.45 -5.19
C PRO A 214 -1.90 11.29 -3.68
N LEU A 215 -1.36 12.21 -2.85
CA LEU A 215 -1.47 12.11 -1.39
C LEU A 215 -2.90 12.34 -0.88
N SER A 216 -3.68 13.20 -1.55
CA SER A 216 -5.10 13.40 -1.25
C SER A 216 -6.01 12.30 -1.84
N GLN A 217 -5.43 11.23 -2.40
CA GLN A 217 -6.15 10.18 -3.12
C GLN A 217 -7.09 10.74 -4.20
N TYR A 218 -6.57 11.71 -4.96
CA TYR A 218 -7.29 12.39 -6.02
C TYR A 218 -8.56 13.16 -5.58
N SER A 219 -8.71 13.42 -4.27
CA SER A 219 -9.75 14.30 -3.74
C SER A 219 -9.27 15.75 -3.61
N SER A 220 -10.18 16.65 -3.23
CA SER A 220 -9.86 18.04 -2.88
C SER A 220 -9.44 18.23 -1.41
N LEU A 221 -9.27 17.14 -0.65
CA LEU A 221 -8.91 17.18 0.77
C LEU A 221 -7.44 17.60 0.98
N PRO A 222 -7.02 17.90 2.23
CA PRO A 222 -5.64 18.27 2.54
C PRO A 222 -4.61 17.22 2.11
N SER A 223 -3.50 17.69 1.52
CA SER A 223 -2.39 16.85 1.06
C SER A 223 -1.25 16.71 2.08
N ASP A 224 -1.42 17.24 3.29
CA ASP A 224 -0.45 17.15 4.41
C ASP A 224 -0.80 16.05 5.43
N ALA A 225 -1.84 15.24 5.20
CA ALA A 225 -2.32 14.28 6.20
C ALA A 225 -1.26 13.23 6.59
N LEU A 226 -0.46 12.72 5.65
CA LEU A 226 0.60 11.76 5.97
C LEU A 226 1.74 12.41 6.76
N GLU A 227 2.08 13.67 6.48
CA GLU A 227 3.06 14.41 7.28
C GLU A 227 2.56 14.58 8.71
N LYS A 228 1.32 15.06 8.87
CA LYS A 228 0.78 15.34 10.21
C LYS A 228 0.56 14.10 11.06
N TYR A 229 0.13 13.00 10.45
CA TYR A 229 -0.23 11.81 11.21
C TYR A 229 0.81 10.70 11.18
N LEU A 230 1.58 10.54 10.11
CA LEU A 230 2.58 9.47 9.97
C LEU A 230 4.02 9.93 10.20
N VAL A 231 4.23 11.21 10.50
CA VAL A 231 5.54 11.78 10.89
C VAL A 231 5.41 12.60 12.17
N ASP A 232 4.57 13.64 12.18
CA ASP A 232 4.47 14.55 13.33
C ASP A 232 3.74 13.93 14.54
N GLY A 233 3.00 12.83 14.33
CA GLY A 233 2.28 12.12 15.40
C GLY A 233 1.11 12.91 15.97
N GLU A 234 0.48 13.80 15.19
CA GLU A 234 -0.69 14.56 15.63
C GLU A 234 -1.90 13.65 15.93
N VAL A 235 -2.83 14.14 16.76
CA VAL A 235 -4.02 13.38 17.15
C VAL A 235 -5.00 13.26 15.98
N ILE A 236 -5.37 12.02 15.63
CA ILE A 236 -6.33 11.70 14.55
C ILE A 236 -7.79 11.84 15.03
N GLY A 237 -8.07 11.60 16.32
CA GLY A 237 -9.41 11.69 16.87
C GLY A 237 -9.95 13.12 16.83
N VAL A 238 -11.13 13.32 16.24
CA VAL A 238 -11.78 14.64 16.08
C VAL A 238 -13.19 14.74 16.66
N HIS A 239 -13.72 13.66 17.24
CA HIS A 239 -15.07 13.63 17.78
C HIS A 239 -15.09 14.12 19.22
N SER A 240 -16.02 15.01 19.55
CA SER A 240 -16.41 15.22 20.94
C SER A 240 -17.24 14.03 21.42
N LEU A 241 -16.93 13.52 22.62
CA LEU A 241 -17.64 12.38 23.22
C LEU A 241 -18.89 12.80 23.98
N GLU A 242 -19.05 14.10 24.22
CA GLU A 242 -20.23 14.68 24.86
C GLU A 242 -21.32 14.95 23.84
N SER A 243 -22.58 14.58 24.16
CA SER A 243 -23.72 14.89 23.30
C SER A 243 -23.95 16.41 23.13
N ARG A 244 -23.46 17.22 24.07
CA ARG A 244 -23.53 18.68 24.07
C ARG A 244 -22.21 19.25 24.56
N SER A 245 -21.26 19.36 23.64
CA SER A 245 -19.97 19.99 23.91
C SER A 245 -20.13 21.50 24.15
N ASP A 246 -19.43 22.01 25.16
CA ASP A 246 -19.18 23.42 25.41
C ASP A 246 -17.76 23.86 24.98
N GLU A 247 -17.04 23.00 24.25
CA GLU A 247 -15.69 23.27 23.74
C GLU A 247 -15.68 24.52 22.84
N ASP A 248 -14.66 25.35 23.02
CA ASP A 248 -14.45 26.53 22.19
C ASP A 248 -13.67 26.16 20.93
N ILE A 249 -14.32 26.24 19.77
CA ILE A 249 -13.71 25.92 18.47
C ILE A 249 -12.56 26.86 18.06
N THR A 250 -12.36 27.95 18.80
CA THR A 250 -11.22 28.86 18.61
C THR A 250 -9.99 28.45 19.43
N ASP A 251 -10.16 27.53 20.38
CA ASP A 251 -9.06 26.90 21.09
C ASP A 251 -8.26 26.02 20.12
N PRO A 252 -6.94 26.24 19.95
CA PRO A 252 -6.12 25.41 19.07
C PRO A 252 -6.06 23.93 19.47
N ASP A 253 -6.38 23.60 20.73
CA ASP A 253 -6.40 22.22 21.22
C ASP A 253 -7.74 21.51 20.94
N VAL A 254 -8.76 22.24 20.48
CA VAL A 254 -10.07 21.69 20.11
C VAL A 254 -10.09 21.37 18.61
N ALA A 255 -10.42 20.13 18.28
CA ALA A 255 -10.49 19.69 16.89
C ALA A 255 -11.61 20.40 16.12
N GLY A 256 -11.23 21.14 15.07
CA GLY A 256 -12.15 21.81 14.16
C GLY A 256 -12.47 21.03 12.89
N ILE A 257 -13.28 21.65 12.03
CA ILE A 257 -13.62 21.07 10.71
C ILE A 257 -12.38 20.81 9.85
N GLN A 258 -11.34 21.63 10.02
CA GLN A 258 -10.05 21.45 9.33
C GLN A 258 -9.37 20.14 9.76
N ASN A 259 -9.36 19.84 11.07
CA ASN A 259 -8.85 18.57 11.58
C ASN A 259 -9.69 17.39 11.06
N ALA A 260 -11.02 17.55 10.98
CA ALA A 260 -11.90 16.53 10.41
C ALA A 260 -11.63 16.27 8.91
N GLU A 261 -11.43 17.32 8.11
CA GLU A 261 -11.06 17.20 6.69
C GLU A 261 -9.72 16.48 6.51
N ARG A 262 -8.72 16.79 7.34
CA ARG A 262 -7.42 16.11 7.30
C ARG A 262 -7.50 14.65 7.75
N THR A 263 -8.23 14.37 8.82
CA THR A 263 -8.51 13.00 9.28
C THR A 263 -9.18 12.21 8.17
N TYR A 264 -10.15 12.80 7.48
CA TYR A 264 -10.82 12.16 6.36
C TYR A 264 -9.87 11.92 5.17
N ALA A 265 -8.91 12.82 4.93
CA ALA A 265 -7.86 12.59 3.93
C ALA A 265 -6.99 11.37 4.26
N LEU A 266 -6.59 11.20 5.52
CA LEU A 266 -5.88 10.01 5.98
C LEU A 266 -6.73 8.75 5.81
N MET A 267 -8.00 8.77 6.23
CA MET A 267 -8.88 7.60 6.12
C MET A 267 -9.13 7.18 4.66
N ASN A 268 -9.19 8.15 3.74
CA ASN A 268 -9.21 7.86 2.31
C ASN A 268 -7.89 7.23 1.84
N TYR A 269 -6.75 7.74 2.31
CA TYR A 269 -5.45 7.14 2.02
C TYR A 269 -5.37 5.68 2.50
N VAL A 270 -5.76 5.40 3.75
CA VAL A 270 -5.77 4.05 4.31
C VAL A 270 -6.67 3.12 3.48
N SER A 271 -7.92 3.53 3.23
CA SER A 271 -8.88 2.72 2.46
C SER A 271 -8.34 2.34 1.07
N ASN A 272 -7.82 3.32 0.32
CA ASN A 272 -7.27 3.09 -1.01
C ASN A 272 -5.93 2.33 -0.99
N SER A 273 -5.16 2.41 0.10
CA SER A 273 -3.90 1.67 0.26
C SER A 273 -4.15 0.18 0.45
N LEU A 274 -5.26 -0.19 1.10
CA LEU A 274 -5.65 -1.57 1.39
C LEU A 274 -6.65 -2.14 0.37
N GLY A 275 -7.18 -1.34 -0.55
CA GLY A 275 -8.21 -1.78 -1.50
C GLY A 275 -9.57 -2.05 -0.85
N VAL A 276 -9.84 -1.41 0.30
CA VAL A 276 -11.08 -1.60 1.08
C VAL A 276 -11.85 -0.29 1.19
N ASN A 277 -12.99 -0.31 1.89
CA ASN A 277 -13.77 0.89 2.18
C ASN A 277 -13.86 1.14 3.70
N CYS A 278 -14.50 2.24 4.11
CA CYS A 278 -14.57 2.65 5.51
C CYS A 278 -15.21 1.61 6.44
N VAL A 279 -16.16 0.81 5.92
CA VAL A 279 -16.86 -0.21 6.72
C VAL A 279 -16.06 -1.50 6.92
N PHE A 280 -14.84 -1.55 6.38
CA PHE A 280 -13.86 -2.57 6.75
C PHE A 280 -13.41 -2.42 8.21
N CYS A 281 -13.23 -1.18 8.68
CA CYS A 281 -12.80 -0.87 10.05
C CYS A 281 -13.92 -0.31 10.94
N HIS A 282 -14.88 0.44 10.38
CA HIS A 282 -15.83 1.22 11.17
C HIS A 282 -17.30 0.85 10.91
N ASN A 283 -18.13 0.98 11.94
CA ASN A 283 -19.53 1.29 11.71
C ASN A 283 -19.69 2.80 11.52
N THR A 284 -19.97 3.23 10.29
CA THR A 284 -19.95 4.66 9.90
C THR A 284 -21.00 5.51 10.59
N ARG A 285 -21.96 4.92 11.32
CA ARG A 285 -22.87 5.68 12.20
C ARG A 285 -22.16 6.31 13.41
N ALA A 286 -21.00 5.77 13.80
CA ALA A 286 -20.18 6.25 14.90
C ALA A 286 -18.72 5.81 14.72
N PHE A 287 -17.95 6.57 13.93
CA PHE A 287 -16.54 6.25 13.63
C PHE A 287 -15.64 6.15 14.86
N TYR A 288 -15.98 6.89 15.92
CA TYR A 288 -15.19 6.98 17.17
C TYR A 288 -15.49 5.87 18.17
N ASP A 289 -16.54 5.06 17.98
CA ASP A 289 -17.04 4.17 19.01
C ASP A 289 -16.32 2.80 18.97
N PRO A 290 -15.44 2.50 19.95
CA PRO A 290 -14.68 1.26 19.97
C PRO A 290 -15.55 0.01 20.17
N GLU A 291 -16.80 0.15 20.64
CA GLU A 291 -17.74 -0.97 20.73
C GLU A 291 -18.35 -1.36 19.37
N GLN A 292 -18.11 -0.55 18.33
CA GLN A 292 -18.74 -0.69 17.02
C GLN A 292 -17.76 -0.75 15.85
N VAL A 293 -16.45 -0.74 16.12
CA VAL A 293 -15.41 -1.01 15.12
C VAL A 293 -15.19 -2.51 14.94
N THR A 294 -14.51 -2.88 13.86
CA THR A 294 -14.05 -4.25 13.62
C THR A 294 -12.64 -4.45 14.21
N PRO A 295 -12.15 -5.69 14.39
CA PRO A 295 -10.78 -5.94 14.84
C PRO A 295 -9.70 -5.28 13.98
N GLN A 296 -9.97 -5.08 12.69
CA GLN A 296 -9.09 -4.42 11.73
C GLN A 296 -8.73 -2.99 12.14
N TRP A 297 -9.62 -2.29 12.87
CA TRP A 297 -9.32 -0.97 13.42
C TRP A 297 -8.16 -1.00 14.43
N GLY A 298 -8.07 -2.07 15.24
CA GLY A 298 -6.95 -2.27 16.16
C GLY A 298 -5.65 -2.57 15.42
N THR A 299 -5.70 -3.43 14.40
CA THR A 299 -4.54 -3.74 13.55
C THR A 299 -4.03 -2.50 12.81
N GLU A 300 -4.92 -1.66 12.29
CA GLU A 300 -4.55 -0.38 11.64
C GLU A 300 -3.94 0.61 12.65
N SER A 301 -4.45 0.66 13.88
CA SER A 301 -3.88 1.53 14.92
C SER A 301 -2.42 1.15 15.23
N LEU A 302 -2.09 -0.14 15.24
CA LEU A 302 -0.71 -0.62 15.32
C LEU A 302 0.09 -0.27 14.06
N GLY A 303 -0.52 -0.39 12.87
CA GLY A 303 0.10 -0.04 11.59
C GLY A 303 0.51 1.44 11.51
N ILE A 304 -0.32 2.35 12.02
CA ILE A 304 0.00 3.77 12.12
C ILE A 304 1.24 3.98 13.01
N GLY A 305 1.28 3.35 14.19
CA GLY A 305 2.44 3.43 15.08
C GLY A 305 3.71 2.87 14.43
N MET A 306 3.60 1.74 13.74
CA MET A 306 4.70 1.12 13.00
C MET A 306 5.26 2.07 11.93
N VAL A 307 4.39 2.67 11.12
CA VAL A 307 4.82 3.59 10.06
C VAL A 307 5.42 4.86 10.62
N GLN A 308 4.90 5.39 11.74
CA GLN A 308 5.50 6.52 12.44
C GLN A 308 6.95 6.19 12.83
N GLU A 309 7.18 5.06 13.50
CA GLU A 309 8.53 4.61 13.88
C GLU A 309 9.43 4.39 12.66
N MET A 310 8.94 3.71 11.62
CA MET A 310 9.68 3.51 10.37
C MET A 310 10.16 4.84 9.78
N ASN A 311 9.27 5.83 9.71
CA ASN A 311 9.62 7.12 9.15
C ASN A 311 10.60 7.89 10.03
N THR A 312 10.35 8.01 11.35
CA THR A 312 11.16 8.85 12.24
C THR A 312 12.51 8.24 12.59
N GLU A 313 12.57 6.92 12.79
CA GLU A 313 13.77 6.24 13.28
C GLU A 313 14.64 5.67 12.15
N TYR A 314 14.05 5.30 11.00
CA TYR A 314 14.78 4.59 9.95
C TYR A 314 14.93 5.38 8.66
N LEU A 315 13.85 5.99 8.14
CA LEU A 315 13.86 6.56 6.79
C LEU A 315 14.31 8.02 6.75
N ILE A 316 13.73 8.88 7.58
CA ILE A 316 14.07 10.31 7.62
C ILE A 316 15.54 10.56 8.00
N PRO A 317 16.14 9.86 8.98
CA PRO A 317 17.55 10.07 9.35
C PRO A 317 18.55 9.76 8.24
N LEU A 318 18.16 9.01 7.20
CA LEU A 318 19.01 8.72 6.05
C LEU A 318 19.07 9.87 5.03
N GLY A 319 18.37 10.99 5.26
CA GLY A 319 18.32 12.15 4.37
C GLY A 319 19.68 12.58 3.83
N ASP A 320 20.68 12.76 4.71
CA ASP A 320 22.03 13.20 4.33
C ASP A 320 22.86 12.10 3.64
N THR A 321 22.40 10.85 3.69
CA THR A 321 23.06 9.71 3.02
C THR A 321 22.59 9.58 1.57
N TYR A 322 21.36 10.02 1.27
CA TYR A 322 20.81 9.92 -0.07
C TYR A 322 21.43 10.94 -1.05
N PRO A 323 21.68 10.56 -2.30
CA PRO A 323 22.02 11.53 -3.34
C PRO A 323 20.79 12.39 -3.69
N GLU A 324 21.02 13.58 -4.25
CA GLU A 324 19.98 14.59 -4.54
C GLU A 324 18.82 14.02 -5.38
N ASN A 325 19.09 13.10 -6.31
CA ASN A 325 18.08 12.47 -7.16
C ASN A 325 17.17 11.45 -6.43
N ARG A 326 17.39 11.22 -5.14
CA ARG A 326 16.54 10.39 -4.27
C ARG A 326 15.74 11.22 -3.26
N LEU A 327 16.00 12.53 -3.17
CA LEU A 327 15.29 13.43 -2.28
C LEU A 327 14.02 13.99 -2.94
N GLY A 328 13.09 14.45 -2.11
CA GLY A 328 11.84 15.04 -2.56
C GLY A 328 12.09 16.29 -3.40
N PRO A 329 11.45 16.44 -4.57
CA PRO A 329 11.80 17.48 -5.54
C PRO A 329 11.44 18.90 -5.07
N LEU A 330 10.53 19.04 -4.10
CA LEU A 330 10.07 20.34 -3.60
C LEU A 330 10.83 20.79 -2.35
N HIS A 331 11.08 19.88 -1.40
CA HIS A 331 11.63 20.21 -0.09
C HIS A 331 12.99 19.57 0.19
N GLY A 332 13.51 18.74 -0.71
CA GLY A 332 14.72 17.97 -0.47
C GLY A 332 14.58 16.97 0.67
N ASP A 333 13.35 16.56 1.00
CA ASP A 333 13.09 15.66 2.13
C ASP A 333 13.38 14.20 1.76
N ALA A 334 13.83 13.42 2.74
CA ALA A 334 14.07 11.99 2.57
C ALA A 334 12.79 11.23 2.14
N PRO A 335 12.92 10.16 1.34
CA PRO A 335 11.78 9.31 1.00
C PRO A 335 11.19 8.67 2.25
N LYS A 336 9.86 8.63 2.33
CA LYS A 336 9.10 8.04 3.45
C LYS A 336 8.21 6.91 2.98
N ALA A 337 7.86 6.03 3.90
CA ALA A 337 6.91 4.95 3.70
C ALA A 337 5.54 5.32 4.29
N ALA A 338 4.51 4.65 3.80
CA ALA A 338 3.15 4.68 4.33
C ALA A 338 2.43 3.38 3.94
N CYS A 339 1.14 3.25 4.26
CA CYS A 339 0.37 2.01 4.08
C CYS A 339 0.51 1.43 2.66
N LYS A 340 0.41 2.27 1.62
CA LYS A 340 0.49 1.84 0.21
C LYS A 340 1.88 1.31 -0.19
N THR A 341 2.94 1.69 0.51
CA THR A 341 4.31 1.22 0.24
C THR A 341 4.40 -0.31 0.31
N CYS A 342 3.71 -0.92 1.28
CA CYS A 342 3.64 -2.38 1.47
C CYS A 342 2.38 -2.99 0.85
N HIS A 343 1.21 -2.40 1.13
CA HIS A 343 -0.08 -3.01 0.81
C HIS A 343 -0.41 -3.00 -0.67
N LYS A 344 0.06 -2.00 -1.45
CA LYS A 344 -0.13 -1.93 -2.90
C LYS A 344 -1.59 -2.07 -3.38
N GLY A 345 -2.57 -1.72 -2.56
CA GLY A 345 -4.00 -1.89 -2.87
C GLY A 345 -4.60 -3.22 -2.42
N TYR A 346 -3.88 -4.03 -1.65
CA TYR A 346 -4.37 -5.28 -1.07
C TYR A 346 -4.52 -5.18 0.45
N GLN A 347 -5.54 -5.85 0.98
CA GLN A 347 -5.80 -5.88 2.42
C GLN A 347 -4.59 -6.43 3.19
N GLN A 348 -3.89 -7.41 2.63
CA GLN A 348 -2.62 -7.92 3.13
C GLN A 348 -1.58 -7.85 1.99
N PRO A 349 -0.37 -7.32 2.24
CA PRO A 349 0.70 -7.32 1.24
C PRO A 349 0.92 -8.71 0.65
N LEU A 350 1.14 -8.81 -0.66
CA LEU A 350 1.34 -10.10 -1.36
C LEU A 350 0.23 -11.12 -1.05
N GLN A 351 -0.99 -10.62 -0.86
CA GLN A 351 -2.20 -11.37 -0.49
C GLN A 351 -2.01 -12.25 0.77
N GLY A 352 -1.17 -11.80 1.69
CA GLY A 352 -0.87 -12.50 2.94
C GLY A 352 -0.08 -13.79 2.73
N THR A 353 0.76 -13.85 1.71
CA THR A 353 1.73 -14.95 1.56
C THR A 353 2.72 -14.92 2.72
N ASN A 354 3.11 -16.09 3.23
CA ASN A 354 4.12 -16.16 4.28
C ASN A 354 5.51 -15.90 3.68
N VAL A 355 5.90 -14.63 3.63
CA VAL A 355 7.17 -14.22 3.03
C VAL A 355 8.33 -14.44 3.98
N ILE A 356 8.09 -14.50 5.28
CA ILE A 356 9.15 -14.66 6.28
C ILE A 356 9.54 -16.12 6.54
N GLN A 357 8.71 -17.10 6.16
CA GLN A 357 8.92 -18.52 6.45
C GLN A 357 10.32 -19.04 6.11
N TYR A 358 10.91 -18.53 5.03
CA TYR A 358 12.24 -18.95 4.61
C TYR A 358 13.34 -18.13 5.26
N TRP A 359 13.10 -16.92 5.76
CA TRP A 359 14.13 -15.95 6.11
C TRP A 359 14.17 -15.63 7.61
N PRO A 360 14.50 -16.61 8.49
CA PRO A 360 14.57 -16.37 9.93
C PRO A 360 15.59 -15.30 10.30
N GLU A 361 16.59 -15.05 9.45
CA GLU A 361 17.58 -13.98 9.60
C GLU A 361 16.97 -12.57 9.57
N LEU A 362 15.78 -12.44 8.98
CA LEU A 362 15.02 -11.19 8.91
C LEU A 362 13.86 -11.15 9.92
N ALA A 363 13.60 -12.24 10.65
CA ALA A 363 12.43 -12.36 11.53
C ALA A 363 12.66 -11.77 12.93
N THR A 364 13.91 -11.67 13.37
CA THR A 364 14.29 -11.20 14.72
C THR A 364 15.57 -10.39 14.69
N THR A 365 15.76 -9.51 15.67
CA THR A 365 17.05 -8.82 15.92
C THR A 365 18.05 -9.69 16.69
N GLY A 366 17.60 -10.82 17.26
CA GLY A 366 18.42 -11.79 17.97
C GLY A 366 19.03 -12.87 17.07
N THR A 367 19.52 -13.95 17.68
CA THR A 367 19.99 -15.13 16.94
C THR A 367 18.81 -15.82 16.26
N PRO A 368 18.83 -16.00 14.93
CA PRO A 368 17.75 -16.66 14.21
C PRO A 368 17.56 -18.11 14.65
N VAL A 369 16.31 -18.57 14.65
CA VAL A 369 15.96 -19.97 14.88
C VAL A 369 15.66 -20.63 13.54
N TYR A 370 16.25 -21.79 13.30
CA TYR A 370 16.09 -22.58 12.09
C TYR A 370 15.37 -23.88 12.50
N GLU A 371 14.16 -24.10 12.00
CA GLU A 371 13.30 -25.24 12.37
C GLU A 371 13.09 -26.25 11.24
#